data_AF-A0A2S1TZ23-F1
#
_entry.id   AF-A0A2S1TZ23-F1
#
_cell.length_a   1.000
_cell.length_b   1.000
_cell.length_c   1.000
_cell.angle_alpha   90.00
_cell.angle_beta   90.00
_cell.angle_gamma   90.00
#
_symmetry.space_group_name_H-M   'P 1'
#
loop_
_entity.id
_entity.type
_entity.pdbx_description
1 polymer ?
#
loop_
_entity_poly.entity_id
_entity_poly.type
_entity_poly.pdbx_seq_one_letter_code
_entity_poly.pdbx_strand_id
1 'polypeptide(L)'
;NTKNALLWSAGWDMSRFYPTVDHIYNKLLSLSEEYKKEDPFKAKYDIKTKLDNKKNIFDKKEKSYVENIIHKTPPIGGFPYNFEVKHLLDIMANPEDNRKADEYEIYQHEIPQQLGRNSICYSYMFEREFGVSKPLWYDTFPKEQLKTVNLTNIDYNTVGKYIGPWACPGKLEDLHIMSSEDTIRDIIKNRKSITRFGDGEYSMVVRNHIRSGFQPENEELSKKLKEIMFSNEDRLLIGVPDNLKAEFNKLSIYSSFWSRYINNFEFQLVDVHNVNKLYGSSMMSRFYVPKVDQSHVPEYIKLFQGIWEGREVLLVEGELTRFGGGNDFLDNAKSVERILGPAKDAFAVYDKLYAEVLKHDKSKLVLLSLGQTATVLSYDLYKAGYQAIDIGHADIEYEWYLHKSGHERINIPGKFCNECGGYKGEFHDDRYEKQIVARITHDDDSNNKKGKSGKKEKRGLLEDSEEYDYIFSK
;
A
#
# COMPACT_ATOMS: atom_id res chain seq x y z
N ASN A 1 -52.62 -26.84 -9.28
CA ASN A 1 -52.32 -25.48 -9.80
C ASN A 1 -50.83 -25.24 -9.72
N THR A 2 -50.12 -25.66 -10.75
CA THR A 2 -48.68 -25.49 -10.94
C THR A 2 -48.37 -24.00 -11.06
N LYS A 3 -47.48 -23.51 -10.19
CA LYS A 3 -46.98 -22.12 -10.21
C LYS A 3 -46.01 -21.98 -11.38
N ASN A 4 -46.52 -21.63 -12.56
CA ASN A 4 -45.65 -21.18 -13.65
C ASN A 4 -44.95 -19.89 -13.20
N ALA A 5 -43.62 -19.87 -13.26
CA ALA A 5 -42.85 -18.69 -12.95
C ALA A 5 -42.82 -17.79 -14.21
N LEU A 6 -43.18 -16.52 -14.03
CA LEU A 6 -43.25 -15.54 -15.11
C LEU A 6 -41.96 -14.72 -15.11
N LEU A 7 -41.17 -14.76 -16.19
CA LEU A 7 -40.05 -13.83 -16.39
C LEU A 7 -40.55 -12.66 -17.23
N TRP A 8 -40.60 -11.48 -16.60
CA TRP A 8 -40.95 -10.23 -17.26
C TRP A 8 -39.83 -9.75 -18.18
N SER A 9 -40.20 -9.24 -19.35
CA SER A 9 -39.25 -8.70 -20.35
C SER A 9 -38.73 -7.29 -20.04
N ALA A 10 -39.27 -6.63 -19.02
CA ALA A 10 -38.77 -5.37 -18.51
C ALA A 10 -39.31 -5.16 -17.10
N GLY A 11 -38.51 -5.54 -16.11
CA GLY A 11 -38.79 -5.37 -14.69
C GLY A 11 -37.49 -5.26 -13.91
N TRP A 12 -36.53 -4.57 -14.51
CA TRP A 12 -35.22 -4.31 -13.98
C TRP A 12 -35.27 -2.93 -13.34
N ASP A 13 -35.32 -2.92 -12.02
CA ASP A 13 -34.87 -1.76 -11.27
C ASP A 13 -33.88 -2.27 -10.23
N MET A 14 -32.75 -2.78 -10.72
CA MET A 14 -31.53 -2.92 -9.94
C MET A 14 -30.81 -1.57 -9.82
N SER A 15 -31.51 -0.52 -9.44
CA SER A 15 -30.83 0.70 -9.06
C SER A 15 -30.06 0.43 -7.76
N ARG A 16 -28.75 0.15 -7.93
CA ARG A 16 -27.65 0.20 -6.96
C ARG A 16 -27.17 -1.12 -6.34
N PHE A 17 -27.01 -2.17 -7.14
CA PHE A 17 -25.90 -3.09 -6.84
C PHE A 17 -24.67 -2.55 -7.57
N TYR A 18 -23.71 -1.98 -6.83
CA TYR A 18 -22.37 -1.70 -7.35
C TYR A 18 -21.46 -2.88 -6.97
N PRO A 19 -21.42 -3.95 -7.79
CA PRO A 19 -20.47 -5.02 -7.56
C PRO A 19 -19.07 -4.47 -7.81
N THR A 20 -18.33 -4.19 -6.74
CA THR A 20 -16.89 -4.00 -6.85
C THR A 20 -16.26 -5.29 -7.38
N VAL A 21 -15.06 -5.18 -7.93
CA VAL A 21 -14.30 -6.36 -8.36
C VAL A 21 -14.12 -7.34 -7.18
N ASP A 22 -14.06 -6.84 -5.95
CA ASP A 22 -14.04 -7.66 -4.74
C ASP A 22 -15.32 -8.47 -4.52
N HIS A 23 -16.50 -7.88 -4.73
CA HIS A 23 -17.76 -8.60 -4.65
C HIS A 23 -17.82 -9.73 -5.69
N ILE A 24 -17.31 -9.49 -6.89
CA ILE A 24 -17.26 -10.48 -7.98
C ILE A 24 -16.24 -11.58 -7.66
N TYR A 25 -15.05 -11.21 -7.20
CA TYR A 25 -13.99 -12.14 -6.82
C TYR A 25 -14.40 -13.04 -5.65
N ASN A 26 -14.95 -12.47 -4.58
CA ASN A 26 -15.46 -13.23 -3.43
C ASN A 26 -16.56 -14.21 -3.85
N LYS A 27 -17.40 -13.83 -4.81
CA LYS A 27 -18.39 -14.75 -5.37
C LYS A 27 -17.74 -15.87 -6.18
N LEU A 28 -16.74 -15.57 -7.00
CA LEU A 28 -16.02 -16.57 -7.79
C LEU A 28 -15.29 -17.58 -6.91
N LEU A 29 -14.75 -17.15 -5.75
CA LEU A 29 -14.21 -18.06 -4.74
C LEU A 29 -15.23 -19.08 -4.23
N SER A 30 -16.51 -18.71 -4.14
CA SER A 30 -17.59 -19.63 -3.74
C SER A 30 -18.02 -20.61 -4.85
N LEU A 31 -17.71 -20.30 -6.11
CA LEU A 31 -18.19 -21.04 -7.27
C LEU A 31 -17.11 -21.91 -7.95
N SER A 32 -15.83 -21.61 -7.72
CA SER A 32 -14.71 -22.29 -8.36
C SER A 32 -13.51 -22.45 -7.43
N GLU A 33 -13.04 -23.69 -7.31
CA GLU A 33 -11.81 -24.04 -6.59
C GLU A 33 -10.54 -23.49 -7.25
N GLU A 34 -10.61 -23.08 -8.51
CA GLU A 34 -9.46 -22.55 -9.26
C GLU A 34 -9.06 -21.16 -8.76
N TYR A 35 -10.04 -20.29 -8.52
CA TYR A 35 -9.82 -18.94 -8.00
C TYR A 35 -9.30 -18.93 -6.55
N LYS A 36 -9.45 -20.04 -5.81
CA LYS A 36 -8.87 -20.22 -4.47
C LYS A 36 -7.36 -20.48 -4.51
N LYS A 37 -6.81 -20.90 -5.66
CA LYS A 37 -5.39 -21.21 -5.85
C LYS A 37 -4.62 -20.09 -6.55
N GLU A 38 -5.32 -19.13 -7.13
CA GLU A 38 -4.73 -17.97 -7.78
C GLU A 38 -4.46 -16.84 -6.78
N ASP A 39 -3.41 -16.08 -7.06
CA ASP A 39 -3.15 -14.84 -6.34
C ASP A 39 -4.39 -13.91 -6.45
N PRO A 40 -4.93 -13.42 -5.31
CA PRO A 40 -6.14 -12.61 -5.31
C PRO A 40 -6.07 -11.35 -6.18
N PHE A 41 -4.88 -10.76 -6.32
CA PHE A 41 -4.71 -9.55 -7.15
C PHE A 41 -4.78 -9.90 -8.64
N LYS A 42 -4.08 -10.96 -9.06
CA LYS A 42 -4.14 -11.44 -10.45
C LYS A 42 -5.57 -11.82 -10.85
N ALA A 43 -6.27 -12.55 -9.99
CA ALA A 43 -7.64 -12.97 -10.25
C ALA A 43 -8.58 -11.76 -10.44
N LYS A 44 -8.50 -10.76 -9.56
CA LYS A 44 -9.29 -9.52 -9.66
C LYS A 44 -8.97 -8.72 -10.92
N TYR A 45 -7.69 -8.63 -11.29
CA TYR A 45 -7.26 -7.98 -12.53
C TYR A 45 -7.86 -8.68 -13.77
N ASP A 46 -7.73 -10.00 -13.86
CA ASP A 46 -8.24 -10.78 -14.99
C ASP A 46 -9.76 -10.69 -15.12
N ILE A 47 -10.48 -10.68 -13.99
CA ILE A 47 -11.94 -10.44 -13.96
C ILE A 47 -12.25 -9.08 -14.59
N LYS A 48 -11.59 -8.01 -14.14
CA LYS A 48 -11.81 -6.65 -14.64
C LYS A 48 -11.48 -6.54 -16.13
N THR A 49 -10.30 -7.01 -16.55
CA THR A 49 -9.87 -6.99 -17.94
C THR A 49 -10.85 -7.74 -18.84
N LYS A 50 -11.39 -8.87 -18.40
CA LYS A 50 -12.42 -9.59 -19.15
C LYS A 50 -13.72 -8.80 -19.24
N LEU A 51 -14.18 -8.18 -18.16
CA LEU A 51 -15.38 -7.34 -18.17
C LEU A 51 -15.24 -6.14 -19.13
N ASP A 52 -14.11 -5.43 -19.07
CA ASP A 52 -13.82 -4.28 -19.93
C ASP A 52 -13.78 -4.66 -21.41
N ASN A 53 -13.25 -5.84 -21.71
CA ASN A 53 -13.18 -6.38 -23.06
C ASN A 53 -14.45 -7.12 -23.51
N LYS A 54 -15.52 -7.09 -22.70
CA LYS A 54 -16.76 -7.84 -22.95
C LYS A 54 -16.47 -9.33 -23.26
N LYS A 55 -15.60 -9.93 -22.44
CA LYS A 55 -15.24 -11.34 -22.49
C LYS A 55 -15.89 -12.07 -21.31
N ASN A 56 -16.21 -13.35 -21.50
CA ASN A 56 -16.77 -14.18 -20.45
C ASN A 56 -15.76 -14.39 -19.30
N ILE A 57 -16.15 -14.06 -18.07
CA ILE A 57 -15.30 -14.20 -16.87
C ILE A 57 -15.16 -15.67 -16.40
N PHE A 58 -16.07 -16.56 -16.80
CA PHE A 58 -16.15 -17.96 -16.36
C PHE A 58 -15.56 -18.98 -17.34
N ASP A 59 -15.42 -18.64 -18.63
CA ASP A 59 -15.01 -19.60 -19.67
C ASP A 59 -13.56 -19.33 -20.14
N LYS A 60 -12.79 -20.40 -20.36
CA LYS A 60 -11.36 -20.32 -20.80
C LYS A 60 -11.22 -20.06 -22.29
N LYS A 61 -12.23 -20.43 -23.09
CA LYS A 61 -12.26 -20.10 -24.51
C LYS A 61 -12.77 -18.67 -24.59
N GLU A 62 -11.97 -17.75 -25.11
CA GLU A 62 -12.30 -16.33 -25.28
C GLU A 62 -13.50 -16.10 -26.20
N LYS A 63 -14.68 -16.57 -25.80
CA LYS A 63 -15.93 -16.34 -26.52
C LYS A 63 -16.37 -14.92 -26.20
N SER A 64 -16.35 -14.08 -27.24
CA SER A 64 -17.04 -12.79 -27.24
C SER A 64 -18.54 -13.01 -27.03
N TYR A 65 -19.22 -12.02 -26.45
CA TYR A 65 -20.68 -12.03 -26.39
C TYR A 65 -21.23 -12.20 -27.81
N VAL A 66 -22.13 -13.18 -27.99
CA VAL A 66 -22.80 -13.42 -29.27
C VAL A 66 -23.78 -12.25 -29.48
N GLU A 67 -23.44 -11.33 -30.39
CA GLU A 67 -24.24 -10.11 -30.63
C GLU A 67 -25.51 -10.36 -31.45
N ASN A 68 -25.60 -11.48 -32.19
CA ASN A 68 -26.71 -11.70 -33.13
C ASN A 68 -27.51 -12.95 -32.81
N ILE A 69 -28.45 -12.83 -31.86
CA ILE A 69 -29.59 -13.75 -31.74
C ILE A 69 -30.84 -12.94 -32.07
N ILE A 70 -31.60 -13.37 -33.08
CA ILE A 70 -32.89 -12.76 -33.43
C ILE A 70 -33.86 -13.08 -32.29
N HIS A 71 -34.16 -12.09 -31.45
CA HIS A 71 -35.06 -12.26 -30.32
C HIS A 71 -36.52 -12.37 -30.80
N LYS A 72 -37.24 -13.41 -30.36
CA LYS A 72 -38.71 -13.41 -30.43
C LYS A 72 -39.22 -12.37 -29.43
N THR A 73 -40.02 -11.41 -29.88
CA THR A 73 -40.61 -10.41 -28.97
C THR A 73 -41.54 -11.11 -27.98
N PRO A 74 -41.39 -10.91 -26.66
CA PRO A 74 -42.23 -11.56 -25.68
C PRO A 74 -43.68 -11.11 -25.84
N PRO A 75 -44.67 -12.02 -25.71
CA PRO A 75 -46.07 -11.65 -25.67
C PRO A 75 -46.34 -10.74 -24.45
N ILE A 76 -47.44 -9.98 -24.50
CA ILE A 76 -47.85 -8.96 -23.49
C ILE A 76 -47.93 -9.51 -22.04
N GLY A 77 -47.88 -10.83 -21.84
CA GLY A 77 -47.85 -11.50 -20.53
C GLY A 77 -46.52 -12.21 -20.17
N GLY A 78 -45.43 -12.02 -20.90
CA GLY A 78 -44.16 -12.73 -20.68
C GLY A 78 -44.16 -14.19 -21.17
N PHE A 79 -43.00 -14.84 -21.16
CA PHE A 79 -42.91 -16.27 -21.50
C PHE A 79 -43.23 -17.13 -20.25
N PRO A 80 -44.11 -18.14 -20.36
CA PRO A 80 -44.37 -19.06 -19.27
C PRO A 80 -43.20 -20.04 -19.13
N TYR A 81 -42.51 -20.03 -17.99
CA TYR A 81 -41.42 -20.97 -17.71
C TYR A 81 -41.86 -22.02 -16.68
N ASN A 82 -41.41 -23.25 -16.89
CA ASN A 82 -41.58 -24.36 -15.97
C ASN A 82 -40.19 -24.86 -15.52
N PHE A 83 -39.81 -24.48 -14.30
CA PHE A 83 -38.52 -24.85 -13.71
C PHE A 83 -38.55 -26.15 -12.92
N GLU A 84 -39.61 -26.96 -13.02
CA GLU A 84 -39.61 -28.26 -12.35
C GLU A 84 -38.51 -29.16 -12.92
N VAL A 85 -37.64 -29.69 -12.05
CA VAL A 85 -36.49 -30.51 -12.42
C VAL A 85 -36.87 -31.67 -13.33
N LYS A 86 -38.00 -32.35 -13.04
CA LYS A 86 -38.50 -33.46 -13.85
C LYS A 86 -38.88 -33.03 -15.27
N HIS A 87 -39.44 -31.83 -15.42
CA HIS A 87 -39.82 -31.27 -16.72
C HIS A 87 -38.58 -30.84 -17.52
N LEU A 88 -37.59 -30.21 -16.86
CA LEU A 88 -36.31 -29.85 -17.49
C LEU A 88 -35.55 -31.09 -17.99
N LEU A 89 -35.50 -32.16 -17.19
CA LEU A 89 -34.88 -33.42 -17.60
C LEU A 89 -35.60 -34.08 -18.79
N ASP A 90 -36.93 -33.97 -18.86
CA ASP A 90 -37.73 -34.50 -19.97
C ASP A 90 -37.51 -33.71 -21.28
N ILE A 91 -37.39 -32.38 -21.20
CA ILE A 91 -37.03 -31.53 -22.36
C ILE A 91 -35.62 -31.90 -22.87
N MET A 92 -34.65 -32.06 -21.96
CA MET A 92 -33.27 -32.40 -22.33
C MET A 92 -33.14 -33.79 -22.95
N ALA A 93 -34.03 -34.72 -22.61
CA ALA A 93 -34.01 -36.10 -23.11
C ALA A 93 -34.67 -36.27 -24.49
N ASN A 94 -35.58 -35.37 -24.88
CA ASN A 94 -36.37 -35.48 -26.12
C ASN A 94 -36.41 -34.15 -26.91
N PRO A 95 -35.29 -33.70 -27.47
CA PRO A 95 -35.20 -32.39 -28.14
C PRO A 95 -35.94 -32.31 -29.49
N GLU A 96 -36.38 -33.43 -30.07
CA GLU A 96 -37.05 -33.48 -31.39
C GLU A 96 -38.57 -33.25 -31.34
N ASP A 97 -39.17 -33.11 -30.15
CA ASP A 97 -40.57 -32.68 -30.04
C ASP A 97 -40.67 -31.17 -30.32
N ASN A 98 -41.24 -30.81 -31.47
CA ASN A 98 -41.30 -29.43 -31.98
C ASN A 98 -41.81 -28.39 -30.96
N ARG A 99 -42.67 -28.76 -29.99
CA ARG A 99 -43.10 -27.81 -28.93
C ARG A 99 -42.07 -27.66 -27.82
N LYS A 100 -41.33 -28.72 -27.50
CA LYS A 100 -40.25 -28.72 -26.49
C LYS A 100 -38.96 -28.14 -27.05
N ALA A 101 -38.74 -28.22 -28.36
CA ALA A 101 -37.61 -27.62 -29.06
C ALA A 101 -37.60 -26.09 -28.92
N ASP A 102 -38.76 -25.43 -29.08
CA ASP A 102 -38.91 -23.99 -28.87
C ASP A 102 -38.61 -23.60 -27.41
N GLU A 103 -39.12 -24.36 -26.42
CA GLU A 103 -38.83 -24.11 -25.00
C GLU A 103 -37.35 -24.36 -24.66
N TYR A 104 -36.76 -25.42 -25.21
CA TYR A 104 -35.34 -25.72 -25.05
C TYR A 104 -34.45 -24.63 -25.65
N GLU A 105 -34.77 -24.11 -26.85
CA GLU A 105 -34.04 -22.99 -27.42
C GLU A 105 -34.16 -21.73 -26.56
N ILE A 106 -35.34 -21.43 -26.01
CA ILE A 106 -35.52 -20.31 -25.08
C ILE A 106 -34.66 -20.51 -23.82
N TYR A 107 -34.64 -21.72 -23.24
CA TYR A 107 -33.78 -22.06 -22.10
C TYR A 107 -32.29 -22.01 -22.41
N GLN A 108 -31.87 -22.33 -23.65
CA GLN A 108 -30.47 -22.34 -24.07
C GLN A 108 -29.95 -20.95 -24.50
N HIS A 109 -30.84 -20.08 -24.98
CA HIS A 109 -30.45 -18.80 -25.54
C HIS A 109 -30.88 -17.63 -24.66
N GLU A 110 -32.15 -17.54 -24.29
CA GLU A 110 -32.66 -16.39 -23.55
C GLU A 110 -32.13 -16.39 -22.12
N ILE A 111 -32.20 -17.51 -21.39
CA ILE A 111 -31.69 -17.56 -20.00
C ILE A 111 -30.17 -17.35 -19.95
N PRO A 112 -29.31 -18.06 -20.70
CA PRO A 112 -27.86 -17.84 -20.67
C PRO A 112 -27.44 -16.46 -21.16
N GLN A 113 -28.19 -15.84 -22.07
CA GLN A 113 -27.92 -14.46 -22.49
C GLN A 113 -28.37 -13.43 -21.45
N GLN A 114 -29.52 -13.62 -20.78
CA GLN A 114 -29.94 -12.76 -19.67
C GLN A 114 -29.01 -12.91 -18.46
N LEU A 115 -28.59 -14.14 -18.15
CA LEU A 115 -27.52 -14.43 -17.19
C LEU A 115 -26.19 -13.79 -17.63
N GLY A 116 -25.83 -13.88 -18.91
CA GLY A 116 -24.57 -13.31 -19.42
C GLY A 116 -24.54 -11.77 -19.40
N ARG A 117 -25.66 -11.12 -19.73
CA ARG A 117 -25.82 -9.66 -19.69
C ARG A 117 -25.87 -9.12 -18.25
N ASN A 118 -26.23 -9.97 -17.28
CA ASN A 118 -26.54 -9.59 -15.90
C ASN A 118 -25.97 -10.56 -14.89
N SER A 119 -24.77 -11.07 -15.16
CA SER A 119 -24.18 -12.21 -14.44
C SER A 119 -24.14 -12.02 -12.94
N ILE A 120 -23.96 -10.78 -12.51
CA ILE A 120 -23.90 -10.39 -11.10
C ILE A 120 -25.28 -10.50 -10.45
N CYS A 121 -26.32 -9.97 -11.08
CA CYS A 121 -27.70 -9.92 -10.56
C CYS A 121 -28.23 -11.32 -10.22
N TYR A 122 -28.03 -12.25 -11.15
CA TYR A 122 -28.50 -13.62 -11.01
C TYR A 122 -27.62 -14.47 -10.08
N SER A 123 -26.32 -14.15 -9.98
CA SER A 123 -25.41 -14.84 -9.06
C SER A 123 -25.75 -14.61 -7.58
N TYR A 124 -26.44 -13.51 -7.24
CA TYR A 124 -26.96 -13.28 -5.89
C TYR A 124 -28.25 -14.05 -5.61
N MET A 125 -29.01 -14.42 -6.65
CA MET A 125 -30.25 -15.20 -6.52
C MET A 125 -30.01 -16.71 -6.51
N PHE A 126 -28.89 -17.19 -7.06
CA PHE A 126 -28.56 -18.61 -7.15
C PHE A 126 -27.22 -18.91 -6.48
N GLU A 127 -27.26 -19.58 -5.33
CA GLU A 127 -26.12 -20.32 -4.78
C GLU A 127 -26.32 -21.81 -5.02
N ARG A 128 -25.25 -22.50 -5.45
CA ARG A 128 -25.30 -23.95 -5.77
C ARG A 128 -25.87 -24.80 -4.62
N GLU A 129 -25.68 -24.37 -3.39
CA GLU A 129 -26.19 -25.06 -2.19
C GLU A 129 -27.66 -24.75 -1.87
N PHE A 130 -28.22 -23.62 -2.32
CA PHE A 130 -29.51 -23.11 -1.84
C PHE A 130 -30.57 -22.89 -2.92
N GLY A 131 -30.20 -22.86 -4.21
CA GLY A 131 -31.13 -22.55 -5.31
C GLY A 131 -31.83 -21.19 -5.12
N VAL A 132 -33.11 -21.09 -5.53
CA VAL A 132 -33.96 -19.89 -5.39
C VAL A 132 -34.51 -19.65 -3.97
N SER A 133 -34.14 -20.51 -3.01
CA SER A 133 -34.75 -20.49 -1.67
C SER A 133 -34.02 -19.61 -0.66
N LYS A 134 -32.91 -18.96 -1.05
CA LYS A 134 -32.13 -18.10 -0.17
C LYS A 134 -32.88 -16.80 0.16
N PRO A 135 -33.13 -16.47 1.44
CA PRO A 135 -33.58 -15.14 1.83
C PRO A 135 -32.49 -14.11 1.51
N LEU A 136 -32.79 -13.11 0.69
CA LEU A 136 -31.87 -12.01 0.41
C LEU A 136 -31.84 -11.05 1.62
N TRP A 137 -30.66 -10.57 1.99
CA TRP A 137 -30.41 -9.73 3.18
C TRP A 137 -31.18 -8.40 3.17
N TYR A 138 -31.67 -7.92 2.03
CA TYR A 138 -32.41 -6.67 1.94
C TYR A 138 -33.92 -6.95 1.89
N ASP A 139 -34.61 -6.66 2.99
CA ASP A 139 -36.06 -6.43 2.93
C ASP A 139 -36.32 -5.13 2.16
N THR A 140 -37.33 -5.14 1.29
CA THR A 140 -37.64 -4.04 0.37
C THR A 140 -38.12 -2.79 1.11
N PHE A 141 -37.47 -1.65 0.90
CA PHE A 141 -38.00 -0.36 1.32
C PHE A 141 -39.09 0.12 0.35
N PRO A 142 -40.27 0.56 0.83
CA PRO A 142 -41.31 1.12 -0.03
C PRO A 142 -40.83 2.36 -0.78
N LYS A 143 -41.19 2.48 -2.07
CA LYS A 143 -40.73 3.55 -2.97
C LYS A 143 -41.10 4.95 -2.46
N GLU A 144 -42.14 5.06 -1.64
CA GLU A 144 -42.56 6.32 -1.03
C GLU A 144 -41.57 6.82 0.05
N GLN A 145 -40.79 5.93 0.66
CA GLN A 145 -39.80 6.24 1.71
C GLN A 145 -38.42 6.65 1.13
N LEU A 146 -38.20 6.51 -0.19
CA LEU A 146 -36.94 6.94 -0.83
C LEU A 146 -36.72 8.46 -0.75
N LYS A 147 -37.79 9.25 -0.63
CA LYS A 147 -37.70 10.71 -0.50
C LYS A 147 -37.29 11.16 0.91
N THR A 148 -37.38 10.29 1.90
CA THR A 148 -36.96 10.56 3.29
C THR A 148 -35.53 10.08 3.57
N VAL A 149 -34.96 9.26 2.69
CA VAL A 149 -33.56 8.83 2.75
C VAL A 149 -32.69 9.88 2.05
N ASN A 150 -32.13 10.80 2.84
CA ASN A 150 -31.15 11.74 2.31
C ASN A 150 -29.74 11.13 2.37
N LEU A 151 -29.29 10.56 1.25
CA LEU A 151 -27.96 9.93 1.13
C LEU A 151 -26.81 10.94 1.25
N THR A 152 -27.06 12.24 1.06
CA THR A 152 -26.04 13.28 1.25
C THR A 152 -25.82 13.61 2.73
N ASN A 153 -26.72 13.17 3.62
CA ASN A 153 -26.60 13.29 5.07
C ASN A 153 -26.18 11.96 5.72
N ILE A 154 -25.72 10.98 4.92
CA ILE A 154 -25.07 9.81 5.49
C ILE A 154 -23.80 10.31 6.19
N ASP A 155 -23.79 10.21 7.51
CA ASP A 155 -22.56 10.36 8.28
C ASP A 155 -21.66 9.15 7.95
N TYR A 156 -20.80 9.35 6.95
CA TYR A 156 -19.84 8.34 6.51
C TYR A 156 -18.92 7.88 7.65
N ASN A 157 -18.72 8.69 8.70
CA ASN A 157 -17.98 8.26 9.88
C ASN A 157 -18.74 7.22 10.71
N THR A 158 -20.07 7.37 10.81
CA THR A 158 -20.94 6.44 11.53
C THR A 158 -21.19 5.17 10.72
N VAL A 159 -21.38 5.28 9.39
CA VAL A 159 -21.56 4.10 8.53
C VAL A 159 -20.25 3.34 8.32
N GLY A 160 -19.12 4.05 8.18
CA GLY A 160 -17.77 3.47 8.08
C GLY A 160 -17.38 2.58 9.28
N LYS A 161 -17.96 2.83 10.47
CA LYS A 161 -17.81 1.94 11.63
C LYS A 161 -18.42 0.54 11.43
N TYR A 162 -19.39 0.38 10.52
CA TYR A 162 -20.14 -0.87 10.33
C TYR A 162 -19.81 -1.63 9.04
N ILE A 163 -19.16 -0.99 8.06
CA ILE A 163 -18.69 -1.60 6.78
C ILE A 163 -17.17 -1.78 6.79
N GLY A 164 -16.63 -2.44 7.82
CA GLY A 164 -15.21 -2.80 7.91
C GLY A 164 -14.23 -1.60 8.03
N PRO A 165 -13.08 -1.77 8.69
CA PRO A 165 -12.16 -0.66 8.97
C PRO A 165 -11.39 -0.13 7.75
N TRP A 166 -11.47 -0.78 6.59
CA TRP A 166 -10.66 -0.48 5.40
C TRP A 166 -11.52 -0.10 4.20
N ALA A 167 -11.46 1.16 3.77
CA ALA A 167 -12.12 1.64 2.56
C ALA A 167 -11.09 2.25 1.62
N CYS A 168 -10.87 1.61 0.46
CA CYS A 168 -9.98 2.15 -0.55
C CYS A 168 -10.55 3.47 -1.11
N PRO A 169 -9.71 4.47 -1.39
CA PRO A 169 -10.15 5.70 -2.04
C PRO A 169 -10.66 5.43 -3.47
N GLY A 170 -11.57 6.27 -3.98
CA GLY A 170 -11.98 6.19 -5.38
C GLY A 170 -10.88 6.69 -6.31
N LYS A 171 -10.11 7.68 -5.85
CA LYS A 171 -8.88 8.19 -6.46
C LYS A 171 -7.89 8.64 -5.39
N LEU A 172 -6.60 8.73 -5.72
CA LEU A 172 -5.58 9.16 -4.74
C LEU A 172 -5.82 10.58 -4.20
N GLU A 173 -6.54 11.44 -4.93
CA GLU A 173 -6.95 12.75 -4.45
C GLU A 173 -7.92 12.69 -3.26
N ASP A 174 -8.56 11.55 -2.98
CA ASP A 174 -9.43 11.40 -1.81
C ASP A 174 -8.63 11.15 -0.52
N LEU A 175 -7.32 10.89 -0.62
CA LEU A 175 -6.49 10.64 0.55
C LEU A 175 -6.30 11.88 1.42
N HIS A 176 -6.37 11.66 2.73
CA HIS A 176 -6.06 12.68 3.74
C HIS A 176 -4.59 12.55 4.16
N ILE A 177 -3.74 13.40 3.59
CA ILE A 177 -2.29 13.44 3.87
C ILE A 177 -1.96 14.82 4.45
N MET A 178 -1.37 14.86 5.64
CA MET A 178 -0.89 16.09 6.25
C MET A 178 0.27 16.68 5.44
N SER A 179 0.42 18.01 5.48
CA SER A 179 1.63 18.66 5.01
C SER A 179 2.85 18.16 5.80
N SER A 180 4.04 18.36 5.23
CA SER A 180 5.30 18.07 5.90
C SER A 180 5.43 18.82 7.25
N GLU A 181 5.00 20.07 7.32
CA GLU A 181 5.00 20.92 8.51
C GLU A 181 3.97 20.45 9.55
N ASP A 182 2.74 20.16 9.13
CA ASP A 182 1.67 19.70 10.03
C ASP A 182 2.01 18.34 10.63
N THR A 183 2.65 17.47 9.85
CA THR A 183 3.17 16.18 10.32
C THR A 183 4.15 16.38 11.48
N ILE A 184 5.11 17.29 11.35
CA ILE A 184 6.07 17.59 12.43
C ILE A 184 5.37 18.18 13.64
N ARG A 185 4.44 19.13 13.43
CA ARG A 185 3.66 19.73 14.52
C ARG A 185 2.86 18.68 15.28
N ASP A 186 2.27 17.71 14.59
CA ASP A 186 1.52 16.61 15.20
C ASP A 186 2.44 15.67 16.00
N ILE A 187 3.61 15.32 15.45
CA ILE A 187 4.64 14.53 16.16
C ILE A 187 5.06 15.21 17.46
N ILE A 188 5.36 16.51 17.42
CA ILE A 188 5.81 17.28 18.59
C ILE A 188 4.69 17.38 19.62
N LYS A 189 3.50 17.83 19.19
CA LYS A 189 2.35 18.10 20.07
C LYS A 189 1.83 16.83 20.74
N ASN A 190 1.63 15.78 19.96
CA ASN A 190 0.96 14.56 20.41
C ASN A 190 1.93 13.42 20.75
N ARG A 191 3.25 13.67 20.66
CA ARG A 191 4.31 12.68 20.95
C ARG A 191 4.05 11.37 20.22
N LYS A 192 3.70 11.47 18.93
CA LYS A 192 3.47 10.30 18.08
C LYS A 192 4.79 9.76 17.55
N SER A 193 4.81 8.46 17.30
CA SER A 193 5.82 7.82 16.46
C SER A 193 5.46 8.06 14.99
N ILE A 194 6.43 7.91 14.09
CA ILE A 194 6.18 7.88 12.65
C ILE A 194 7.07 6.86 11.98
N THR A 195 6.45 6.09 11.08
CA THR A 195 7.11 5.25 10.08
C THR A 195 6.82 5.81 8.71
N ARG A 196 7.78 5.81 7.78
CA ARG A 196 7.62 6.50 6.48
C ARG A 196 7.79 5.55 5.31
N PHE A 197 6.95 5.75 4.30
CA PHE A 197 6.98 5.06 3.01
C PHE A 197 7.38 6.07 1.93
N GLY A 198 8.52 5.81 1.28
CA GLY A 198 8.95 6.45 0.06
C GLY A 198 8.68 5.59 -1.17
N ASP A 199 9.31 5.94 -2.29
CA ASP A 199 9.25 5.17 -3.52
C ASP A 199 9.88 3.78 -3.39
N GLY A 200 10.92 3.64 -2.56
CA GLY A 200 11.58 2.37 -2.24
C GLY A 200 10.72 1.42 -1.39
N GLU A 201 10.04 1.90 -0.36
CA GLU A 201 9.10 1.06 0.41
C GLU A 201 7.90 0.68 -0.46
N TYR A 202 7.37 1.62 -1.27
CA TYR A 202 6.31 1.28 -2.20
C TYR A 202 6.75 0.25 -3.24
N SER A 203 7.97 0.30 -3.79
CA SER A 203 8.39 -0.73 -4.73
C SER A 203 8.35 -2.13 -4.11
N MET A 204 8.57 -2.25 -2.80
CA MET A 204 8.44 -3.52 -2.07
C MET A 204 6.99 -3.92 -1.77
N VAL A 205 6.10 -2.94 -1.58
CA VAL A 205 4.68 -3.17 -1.27
C VAL A 205 3.84 -3.42 -2.53
N VAL A 206 3.97 -2.58 -3.56
CA VAL A 206 3.12 -2.58 -4.78
C VAL A 206 3.74 -3.26 -6.00
N ARG A 207 5.06 -3.48 -6.07
CA ARG A 207 5.72 -4.08 -7.27
C ARG A 207 6.20 -5.53 -7.09
N ASN A 208 5.68 -6.26 -6.09
CA ASN A 208 6.10 -7.64 -5.79
C ASN A 208 7.63 -7.79 -5.75
N HIS A 209 8.25 -7.16 -4.74
CA HIS A 209 9.62 -7.46 -4.30
C HIS A 209 10.79 -6.85 -5.09
N ILE A 210 10.64 -5.66 -5.68
CA ILE A 210 11.75 -5.02 -6.40
C ILE A 210 12.75 -4.37 -5.42
N ARG A 211 14.02 -4.78 -5.54
CA ARG A 211 15.22 -4.27 -4.83
C ARG A 211 15.32 -2.72 -4.81
N SER A 212 15.87 -2.17 -3.73
CA SER A 212 16.40 -0.79 -3.70
C SER A 212 17.93 -0.81 -3.79
N GLY A 213 18.57 0.33 -4.08
CA GLY A 213 20.04 0.41 -4.25
C GLY A 213 20.88 0.04 -3.01
N PHE A 214 20.26 -0.12 -1.84
CA PHE A 214 20.94 -0.42 -0.57
C PHE A 214 20.28 -1.55 0.24
N GLN A 215 19.11 -2.06 -0.17
CA GLN A 215 18.41 -3.16 0.47
C GLN A 215 18.00 -4.21 -0.58
N PRO A 216 18.51 -5.45 -0.48
CA PRO A 216 18.08 -6.53 -1.36
C PRO A 216 16.62 -6.89 -1.15
N GLU A 217 16.08 -7.61 -2.13
CA GLU A 217 14.78 -8.24 -2.03
C GLU A 217 14.69 -9.15 -0.80
N ASN A 218 13.65 -8.97 0.01
CA ASN A 218 13.41 -9.78 1.19
C ASN A 218 11.90 -9.93 1.43
N GLU A 219 11.40 -11.16 1.39
CA GLU A 219 9.97 -11.46 1.54
C GLU A 219 9.42 -11.07 2.91
N GLU A 220 10.20 -11.26 3.96
CA GLU A 220 9.82 -10.91 5.33
C GLU A 220 9.69 -9.39 5.50
N LEU A 221 10.66 -8.64 4.96
CA LEU A 221 10.60 -7.18 4.91
C LEU A 221 9.35 -6.70 4.16
N SER A 222 9.09 -7.24 2.96
CA SER A 222 7.88 -6.92 2.19
C SER A 222 6.59 -7.24 2.96
N LYS A 223 6.54 -8.37 3.68
CA LYS A 223 5.38 -8.76 4.50
C LYS A 223 5.17 -7.77 5.65
N LYS A 224 6.22 -7.41 6.38
CA LYS A 224 6.17 -6.42 7.46
C LYS A 224 5.75 -5.04 6.95
N LEU A 225 6.30 -4.58 5.83
CA LEU A 225 5.90 -3.30 5.21
C LEU A 225 4.41 -3.28 4.84
N LYS A 226 3.88 -4.38 4.29
CA LYS A 226 2.44 -4.50 4.03
C LYS A 226 1.64 -4.41 5.33
N GLU A 227 1.99 -5.20 6.35
CA GLU A 227 1.32 -5.16 7.67
C GLU A 227 1.26 -3.74 8.24
N ILE A 228 2.37 -3.00 8.17
CA ILE A 228 2.48 -1.62 8.66
C ILE A 228 1.56 -0.67 7.88
N MET A 229 1.52 -0.79 6.55
CA MET A 229 0.67 0.04 5.70
C MET A 229 -0.82 -0.12 6.09
N PHE A 230 -1.24 -1.37 6.35
CA PHE A 230 -2.60 -1.71 6.73
C PHE A 230 -2.93 -1.49 8.23
N SER A 231 -1.94 -1.10 9.05
CA SER A 231 -2.16 -0.87 10.48
C SER A 231 -3.02 0.40 10.72
N ASN A 232 -3.66 0.49 11.88
CA ASN A 232 -4.36 1.71 12.29
C ASN A 232 -4.15 1.92 13.80
N GLU A 233 -3.14 2.71 14.15
CA GLU A 233 -2.65 2.86 15.51
C GLU A 233 -2.72 4.34 15.91
N ASP A 234 -3.40 4.67 17.02
CA ASP A 234 -3.71 6.07 17.38
C ASP A 234 -2.47 6.96 17.58
N ARG A 235 -1.36 6.37 18.03
CA ARG A 235 -0.13 7.06 18.40
C ARG A 235 1.04 6.82 17.44
N LEU A 236 0.77 6.23 16.28
CA LEU A 236 1.73 6.04 15.21
C LEU A 236 1.17 6.63 13.91
N LEU A 237 1.90 7.57 13.33
CA LEU A 237 1.62 8.06 11.99
C LEU A 237 2.23 7.11 10.96
N ILE A 238 1.46 6.79 9.92
CA ILE A 238 2.01 6.23 8.68
C ILE A 238 2.27 7.41 7.74
N GLY A 239 3.54 7.69 7.48
CA GLY A 239 4.00 8.71 6.55
C GLY A 239 3.99 8.18 5.13
N VAL A 240 3.31 8.88 4.22
CA VAL A 240 3.30 8.57 2.78
C VAL A 240 3.73 9.81 2.00
N PRO A 241 4.16 9.69 0.74
CA PRO A 241 4.61 10.84 -0.03
C PRO A 241 3.45 11.81 -0.22
N ASP A 242 3.59 13.03 0.30
CA ASP A 242 2.57 14.07 0.11
C ASP A 242 2.42 14.45 -1.38
N ASN A 243 3.45 14.20 -2.19
CA ASN A 243 3.42 14.22 -3.65
C ASN A 243 2.31 13.38 -4.31
N LEU A 244 1.66 12.45 -3.60
CA LEU A 244 0.46 11.77 -4.09
C LEU A 244 -0.72 12.74 -4.31
N LYS A 245 -0.67 13.92 -3.69
CA LYS A 245 -1.62 15.01 -3.91
C LYS A 245 -1.02 16.04 -4.86
N ALA A 246 -1.78 16.41 -5.88
CA ALA A 246 -1.35 17.39 -6.88
C ALA A 246 -0.90 18.73 -6.27
N GLU A 247 -1.53 19.16 -5.17
CA GLU A 247 -1.23 20.42 -4.48
C GLU A 247 0.15 20.45 -3.81
N PHE A 248 0.65 19.32 -3.33
CA PHE A 248 2.02 19.20 -2.82
C PHE A 248 2.99 18.86 -3.94
N ASN A 249 2.57 18.04 -4.91
CA ASN A 249 3.45 17.59 -5.98
C ASN A 249 4.01 18.75 -6.81
N LYS A 250 3.18 19.76 -7.10
CA LYS A 250 3.58 20.97 -7.82
C LYS A 250 4.65 21.81 -7.10
N LEU A 251 4.85 21.61 -5.80
CA LEU A 251 5.84 22.32 -4.98
C LEU A 251 7.21 21.62 -5.01
N SER A 252 7.33 20.50 -5.73
CA SER A 252 8.56 19.74 -5.83
C SER A 252 9.16 19.75 -7.23
N ILE A 253 10.49 19.83 -7.33
CA ILE A 253 11.23 19.63 -8.58
C ILE A 253 11.07 18.20 -9.13
N TYR A 254 10.61 17.25 -8.31
CA TYR A 254 10.30 15.87 -8.70
C TYR A 254 8.85 15.65 -9.09
N SER A 255 8.11 16.73 -9.39
CA SER A 255 6.70 16.65 -9.81
C SER A 255 6.47 15.68 -10.98
N SER A 256 7.37 15.70 -11.98
CA SER A 256 7.30 14.82 -13.15
C SER A 256 7.51 13.34 -12.78
N PHE A 257 8.46 13.06 -11.88
CA PHE A 257 8.72 11.71 -11.39
C PHE A 257 7.48 11.14 -10.68
N TRP A 258 6.93 11.88 -9.71
CA TRP A 258 5.77 11.43 -8.95
C TRP A 258 4.51 11.33 -9.81
N SER A 259 4.30 12.26 -10.75
CA SER A 259 3.18 12.17 -11.70
C SER A 259 3.27 10.89 -12.53
N ARG A 260 4.47 10.55 -13.02
CA ARG A 260 4.70 9.29 -13.74
C ARG A 260 4.53 8.07 -12.84
N TYR A 261 5.02 8.14 -11.60
CA TYR A 261 4.87 7.07 -10.62
C TYR A 261 3.40 6.76 -10.34
N ILE A 262 2.61 7.81 -10.06
CA ILE A 262 1.17 7.71 -9.85
C ILE A 262 0.50 7.10 -11.08
N ASN A 263 0.73 7.65 -12.28
CA ASN A 263 0.12 7.14 -13.50
C ASN A 263 0.43 5.66 -13.78
N ASN A 264 1.62 5.18 -13.40
CA ASN A 264 2.03 3.79 -13.59
C ASN A 264 1.46 2.84 -12.53
N PHE A 265 1.13 3.34 -11.34
CA PHE A 265 0.78 2.52 -10.17
C PHE A 265 -0.52 2.94 -9.48
N GLU A 266 -1.37 3.73 -10.14
CA GLU A 266 -2.57 4.35 -9.54
C GLU A 266 -3.46 3.31 -8.85
N PHE A 267 -3.77 2.21 -9.54
CA PHE A 267 -4.60 1.14 -8.99
C PHE A 267 -3.97 0.49 -7.75
N GLN A 268 -2.68 0.17 -7.82
CA GLN A 268 -1.98 -0.47 -6.72
C GLN A 268 -1.85 0.48 -5.52
N LEU A 269 -1.65 1.77 -5.76
CA LEU A 269 -1.60 2.79 -4.72
C LEU A 269 -2.98 2.96 -4.08
N VAL A 270 -4.06 2.98 -4.85
CA VAL A 270 -5.43 3.03 -4.29
C VAL A 270 -5.70 1.84 -3.38
N ASP A 271 -5.33 0.63 -3.78
CA ASP A 271 -5.64 -0.59 -3.01
C ASP A 271 -4.92 -0.69 -1.65
N VAL A 272 -3.76 -0.03 -1.52
CA VAL A 272 -2.95 -0.07 -0.29
C VAL A 272 -3.22 1.11 0.64
N HIS A 273 -4.13 2.01 0.30
CA HIS A 273 -4.53 3.12 1.17
C HIS A 273 -5.97 3.03 1.65
N ASN A 274 -6.22 3.69 2.77
CA ASN A 274 -7.53 3.78 3.41
C ASN A 274 -7.96 5.24 3.48
N VAL A 275 -9.07 5.58 2.83
CA VAL A 275 -9.61 6.95 2.79
C VAL A 275 -10.02 7.46 4.18
N ASN A 276 -10.31 6.55 5.12
CA ASN A 276 -10.69 6.91 6.48
C ASN A 276 -9.48 7.21 7.39
N LYS A 277 -8.25 7.08 6.89
CA LYS A 277 -7.02 7.27 7.67
C LYS A 277 -6.39 8.63 7.37
N LEU A 278 -5.93 9.29 8.42
CA LEU A 278 -5.07 10.47 8.28
C LEU A 278 -3.61 10.02 8.22
N TYR A 279 -2.95 10.31 7.12
CA TYR A 279 -1.54 10.01 6.91
C TYR A 279 -0.66 11.21 7.23
N GLY A 280 0.57 10.93 7.68
CA GLY A 280 1.64 11.94 7.71
C GLY A 280 2.33 12.05 6.35
N SER A 281 3.17 13.06 6.18
CA SER A 281 4.03 13.18 5.02
C SER A 281 5.37 12.46 5.24
N SER A 282 5.71 11.51 4.36
CA SER A 282 7.06 10.92 4.34
C SER A 282 8.13 11.90 3.83
N MET A 283 7.71 12.97 3.16
CA MET A 283 8.57 14.03 2.63
C MET A 283 9.03 15.02 3.70
N MET A 284 8.64 14.83 4.98
CA MET A 284 9.14 15.65 6.08
C MET A 284 10.67 15.63 6.19
N SER A 285 11.32 14.53 5.79
CA SER A 285 12.79 14.42 5.78
C SER A 285 13.44 14.95 4.50
N ARG A 286 12.69 15.60 3.60
CA ARG A 286 13.07 15.97 2.22
C ARG A 286 12.79 17.46 1.98
N PHE A 287 13.37 18.30 2.82
CA PHE A 287 12.93 19.69 3.01
C PHE A 287 13.74 20.75 2.25
N TYR A 288 14.84 20.42 1.58
CA TYR A 288 15.69 21.41 0.90
C TYR A 288 15.77 21.19 -0.62
N VAL A 289 16.58 20.25 -1.09
CA VAL A 289 16.83 20.02 -2.52
C VAL A 289 15.54 19.81 -3.31
N PRO A 290 14.57 19.00 -2.83
CA PRO A 290 13.37 18.67 -3.60
C PRO A 290 12.35 19.81 -3.71
N LYS A 291 12.47 20.89 -2.90
CA LYS A 291 11.49 21.98 -2.83
C LYS A 291 11.79 23.02 -3.90
N VAL A 292 10.76 23.44 -4.65
CA VAL A 292 10.89 24.51 -5.67
C VAL A 292 11.24 25.85 -5.01
N ASP A 293 10.56 26.18 -3.90
CA ASP A 293 10.86 27.34 -3.07
C ASP A 293 11.64 26.90 -1.83
N GLN A 294 12.86 27.41 -1.70
CA GLN A 294 13.78 27.11 -0.59
C GLN A 294 13.86 28.23 0.44
N SER A 295 13.06 29.30 0.30
CA SER A 295 13.09 30.47 1.18
C SER A 295 12.68 30.15 2.63
N HIS A 296 11.80 29.18 2.82
CA HIS A 296 11.26 28.76 4.12
C HIS A 296 12.06 27.65 4.84
N VAL A 297 13.16 27.20 4.23
CA VAL A 297 14.00 26.12 4.76
C VAL A 297 14.56 26.44 6.16
N PRO A 298 15.02 27.67 6.48
CA PRO A 298 15.51 27.99 7.83
C PRO A 298 14.45 27.81 8.92
N GLU A 299 13.20 28.22 8.67
CA GLU A 299 12.08 28.04 9.58
C GLU A 299 11.70 26.56 9.70
N TYR A 300 11.75 25.83 8.59
CA TYR A 300 11.47 24.40 8.55
C TYR A 300 12.49 23.60 9.38
N ILE A 301 13.79 23.91 9.27
CA ILE A 301 14.86 23.29 10.08
C ILE A 301 14.59 23.49 11.57
N LYS A 302 14.24 24.71 12.00
CA LYS A 302 13.90 24.99 13.40
C LYS A 302 12.68 24.20 13.88
N LEU A 303 11.65 24.09 13.03
CA LEU A 303 10.48 23.27 13.31
C LEU A 303 10.87 21.78 13.47
N PHE A 304 11.71 21.27 12.57
CA PHE A 304 12.18 19.89 12.57
C PHE A 304 13.03 19.57 13.82
N GLN A 305 13.95 20.47 14.19
CA GLN A 305 14.75 20.38 15.42
C GLN A 305 13.90 20.35 16.70
N GLY A 306 12.69 20.91 16.65
CA GLY A 306 11.71 20.84 17.74
C GLY A 306 11.29 19.41 18.13
N ILE A 307 11.55 18.41 17.27
CA ILE A 307 11.28 16.99 17.59
C ILE A 307 12.16 16.49 18.76
N TRP A 308 13.42 16.96 18.84
CA TRP A 308 14.42 16.50 19.82
C TRP A 308 14.92 17.59 20.78
N GLU A 309 14.38 18.81 20.72
CA GLU A 309 14.69 19.92 21.63
C GLU A 309 14.68 19.49 23.11
N GLY A 310 15.84 19.57 23.77
CA GLY A 310 16.01 19.26 25.18
C GLY A 310 15.79 17.79 25.55
N ARG A 311 15.84 16.86 24.58
CA ARG A 311 15.56 15.43 24.79
C ARG A 311 16.83 14.59 24.79
N GLU A 312 16.77 13.47 25.50
CA GLU A 312 17.75 12.39 25.38
C GLU A 312 17.40 11.56 24.15
N VAL A 313 18.34 11.47 23.20
CA VAL A 313 18.16 10.85 21.89
C VAL A 313 18.97 9.57 21.83
N LEU A 314 18.33 8.50 21.37
CA LEU A 314 18.99 7.28 20.90
C LEU A 314 18.83 7.22 19.38
N LEU A 315 19.93 7.37 18.67
CA LEU A 315 19.95 7.38 17.22
C LEU A 315 20.39 6.01 16.69
N VAL A 316 19.59 5.45 15.78
CA VAL A 316 19.83 4.15 15.17
C VAL A 316 20.01 4.36 13.67
N GLU A 317 21.23 4.20 13.20
CA GLU A 317 21.62 4.61 11.84
C GLU A 317 22.66 3.69 11.23
N GLY A 318 22.86 3.80 9.91
CA GLY A 318 23.96 3.11 9.23
C GLY A 318 25.31 3.70 9.65
N GLU A 319 26.36 2.89 9.69
CA GLU A 319 27.70 3.29 10.13
C GLU A 319 28.31 4.47 9.33
N LEU A 320 27.81 4.71 8.12
CA LEU A 320 28.21 5.81 7.23
C LEU A 320 27.15 6.91 7.10
N THR A 321 26.00 6.80 7.78
CA THR A 321 24.96 7.84 7.79
C THR A 321 25.46 9.08 8.51
N ARG A 322 26.00 8.89 9.73
CA ARG A 322 26.63 9.95 10.54
C ARG A 322 25.72 11.17 10.73
N PHE A 323 24.45 10.93 11.04
CA PHE A 323 23.41 11.94 11.19
C PHE A 323 23.80 12.96 12.27
N GLY A 324 23.88 14.23 11.91
CA GLY A 324 24.34 15.30 12.80
C GLY A 324 25.83 15.25 13.15
N GLY A 325 26.60 14.33 12.57
CA GLY A 325 28.06 14.30 12.71
C GLY A 325 28.69 15.39 11.83
N GLY A 326 29.62 16.18 12.37
CA GLY A 326 30.24 17.29 11.65
C GLY A 326 29.36 18.53 11.41
N ASN A 327 28.13 18.58 11.93
CA ASN A 327 27.24 19.74 11.86
C ASN A 327 26.46 19.95 13.18
N ASP A 328 25.65 21.02 13.26
CA ASP A 328 24.92 21.45 14.45
C ASP A 328 23.44 20.98 14.49
N PHE A 329 23.02 20.05 13.62
CA PHE A 329 21.61 19.70 13.49
C PHE A 329 21.00 19.12 14.77
N LEU A 330 21.81 18.43 15.58
CA LEU A 330 21.42 17.79 16.85
C LEU A 330 21.87 18.57 18.10
N ASP A 331 22.38 19.80 17.96
CA ASP A 331 23.00 20.53 19.09
C ASP A 331 22.02 20.95 20.18
N ASN A 332 20.73 21.05 19.85
CA ASN A 332 19.66 21.33 20.79
C ASN A 332 19.12 20.09 21.53
N ALA A 333 19.65 18.89 21.27
CA ALA A 333 19.35 17.71 22.06
C ALA A 333 20.06 17.76 23.43
N LYS A 334 19.44 17.19 24.47
CA LYS A 334 20.06 17.09 25.80
C LYS A 334 21.26 16.13 25.80
N SER A 335 21.12 15.01 25.10
CA SER A 335 22.20 14.03 24.89
C SER A 335 21.89 13.18 23.66
N VAL A 336 22.94 12.63 23.04
CA VAL A 336 22.83 11.75 21.88
C VAL A 336 23.67 10.50 22.15
N GLU A 337 23.04 9.33 22.02
CA GLU A 337 23.69 8.02 21.97
C GLU A 337 23.39 7.37 20.60
N ARG A 338 24.28 6.51 20.11
CA ARG A 338 24.18 5.93 18.77
C ARG A 338 24.35 4.41 18.78
N ILE A 339 23.40 3.72 18.14
CA ILE A 339 23.53 2.33 17.74
C ILE A 339 23.77 2.32 16.23
N LEU A 340 24.94 1.83 15.82
CA LEU A 340 25.31 1.77 14.41
C LEU A 340 24.96 0.40 13.84
N GLY A 341 24.19 0.39 12.77
CA GLY A 341 23.96 -0.78 11.91
C GLY A 341 24.79 -0.73 10.63
N PRO A 342 24.70 -1.78 9.80
CA PRO A 342 25.35 -1.83 8.50
C PRO A 342 24.92 -0.69 7.57
N ALA A 343 25.83 -0.19 6.74
CA ALA A 343 25.49 0.85 5.74
C ALA A 343 24.56 0.34 4.62
N LYS A 344 24.54 -0.97 4.37
CA LYS A 344 23.70 -1.66 3.38
C LYS A 344 23.15 -2.96 3.97
N ASP A 345 21.98 -3.37 3.52
CA ASP A 345 21.29 -4.59 3.97
C ASP A 345 21.13 -4.69 5.49
N ALA A 346 20.77 -3.58 6.13
CA ALA A 346 20.62 -3.52 7.59
C ALA A 346 19.50 -4.43 8.11
N PHE A 347 18.55 -4.82 7.26
CA PHE A 347 17.49 -5.75 7.63
C PHE A 347 18.04 -7.16 7.95
N ALA A 348 19.19 -7.55 7.38
CA ALA A 348 19.83 -8.83 7.71
C ALA A 348 20.21 -8.96 9.20
N VAL A 349 20.39 -7.84 9.91
CA VAL A 349 20.68 -7.79 11.35
C VAL A 349 19.53 -7.18 12.16
N TYR A 350 18.32 -7.20 11.61
CA TYR A 350 17.12 -6.58 12.20
C TYR A 350 16.92 -6.96 13.67
N ASP A 351 16.92 -8.26 13.99
CA ASP A 351 16.67 -8.75 15.36
C ASP A 351 17.72 -8.25 16.35
N LYS A 352 18.98 -8.12 15.91
CA LYS A 352 20.08 -7.61 16.74
C LYS A 352 19.89 -6.12 17.01
N LEU A 353 19.55 -5.34 15.99
CA LEU A 353 19.24 -3.91 16.13
C LEU A 353 18.05 -3.69 17.08
N TYR A 354 16.97 -4.45 16.89
CA TYR A 354 15.79 -4.39 17.75
C TYR A 354 16.15 -4.71 19.21
N ALA A 355 16.83 -5.85 19.44
CA ALA A 355 17.24 -6.26 20.78
C ALA A 355 18.19 -5.27 21.46
N GLU A 356 19.07 -4.62 20.71
CA GLU A 356 19.96 -3.58 21.25
C GLU A 356 19.18 -2.37 21.73
N VAL A 357 18.24 -1.86 20.93
CA VAL A 357 17.38 -0.72 21.31
C VAL A 357 16.58 -1.03 22.57
N LEU A 358 16.07 -2.27 22.72
CA LEU A 358 15.28 -2.68 23.88
C LEU A 358 16.06 -2.63 25.21
N LYS A 359 17.39 -2.52 25.19
CA LYS A 359 18.21 -2.35 26.41
C LYS A 359 18.17 -0.93 26.97
N HIS A 360 17.73 0.05 26.17
CA HIS A 360 17.69 1.46 26.55
C HIS A 360 16.34 1.86 27.14
N ASP A 361 16.35 2.90 27.97
CA ASP A 361 15.15 3.43 28.62
C ASP A 361 14.12 3.98 27.62
N LYS A 362 12.83 3.66 27.84
CA LYS A 362 11.72 4.06 26.95
C LYS A 362 11.42 5.56 26.95
N SER A 363 11.96 6.33 27.91
CA SER A 363 11.85 7.79 27.94
C SER A 363 12.70 8.48 26.87
N LYS A 364 13.74 7.80 26.36
CA LYS A 364 14.56 8.31 25.26
C LYS A 364 13.75 8.40 23.97
N LEU A 365 14.01 9.43 23.18
CA LEU A 365 13.49 9.53 21.83
C LEU A 365 14.35 8.66 20.90
N VAL A 366 13.73 7.70 20.22
CA VAL A 366 14.45 6.90 19.22
C VAL A 366 14.32 7.57 17.85
N LEU A 367 15.46 7.90 17.23
CA LEU A 367 15.55 8.46 15.89
C LEU A 367 16.19 7.44 14.94
N LEU A 368 15.60 7.21 13.77
CA LEU A 368 16.00 6.14 12.86
C LEU A 368 16.36 6.67 11.47
N SER A 369 17.55 6.32 10.97
CA SER A 369 17.99 6.60 9.59
C SER A 369 18.71 5.39 9.00
N LEU A 370 17.90 4.42 8.54
CA LEU A 370 18.36 3.08 8.15
C LEU A 370 17.52 2.48 7.00
N GLY A 371 17.05 3.32 6.07
CA GLY A 371 16.27 2.89 4.90
C GLY A 371 14.99 2.13 5.25
N GLN A 372 14.62 1.12 4.45
CA GLN A 372 13.42 0.30 4.72
C GLN A 372 13.44 -0.37 6.10
N THR A 373 14.63 -0.62 6.66
CA THR A 373 14.78 -1.16 8.03
C THR A 373 14.26 -0.18 9.07
N ALA A 374 14.43 1.14 8.86
CA ALA A 374 13.89 2.16 9.75
C ALA A 374 12.35 2.19 9.73
N THR A 375 11.73 1.99 8.56
CA THR A 375 10.27 1.90 8.42
C THR A 375 9.71 0.79 9.30
N VAL A 376 10.31 -0.40 9.24
CA VAL A 376 9.88 -1.54 10.06
C VAL A 376 10.22 -1.35 11.54
N LEU A 377 11.44 -0.93 11.82
CA LEU A 377 11.94 -0.82 13.20
C LEU A 377 11.19 0.27 13.98
N SER A 378 10.82 1.38 13.35
CA SER A 378 9.99 2.42 13.99
C SER A 378 8.61 1.91 14.40
N TYR A 379 7.99 1.04 13.59
CA TYR A 379 6.72 0.40 13.92
C TYR A 379 6.87 -0.56 15.11
N ASP A 380 7.81 -1.49 15.04
CA ASP A 380 7.99 -2.52 16.09
C ASP A 380 8.45 -1.91 17.42
N LEU A 381 9.26 -0.84 17.38
CA LEU A 381 9.63 -0.07 18.58
C LEU A 381 8.44 0.71 19.17
N TYR A 382 7.58 1.26 18.32
CA TYR A 382 6.32 1.84 18.77
C TYR A 382 5.46 0.80 19.51
N LYS A 383 5.31 -0.41 18.96
CA LYS A 383 4.59 -1.50 19.63
C LYS A 383 5.26 -1.93 20.94
N ALA A 384 6.58 -1.80 21.05
CA ALA A 384 7.33 -2.02 22.29
C ALA A 384 7.21 -0.88 23.32
N GLY A 385 6.54 0.22 22.96
CA GLY A 385 6.27 1.37 23.84
C GLY A 385 7.30 2.50 23.78
N TYR A 386 8.17 2.52 22.77
CA TYR A 386 9.06 3.66 22.50
C TYR A 386 8.36 4.71 21.64
N GLN A 387 8.77 5.97 21.76
CA GLN A 387 8.54 6.93 20.68
C GLN A 387 9.68 6.79 19.66
N ALA A 388 9.33 6.39 18.44
CA ALA A 388 10.29 6.14 17.36
C ALA A 388 9.94 6.99 16.12
N ILE A 389 10.90 7.77 15.64
CA ILE A 389 10.75 8.66 14.49
C ILE A 389 11.71 8.21 13.40
N ASP A 390 11.16 7.72 12.30
CA ASP A 390 11.92 7.55 11.06
C ASP A 390 12.24 8.94 10.47
N ILE A 391 13.52 9.33 10.50
CA ILE A 391 14.03 10.63 10.07
C ILE A 391 14.79 10.57 8.73
N GLY A 392 15.06 9.38 8.21
CA GLY A 392 15.64 9.15 6.88
C GLY A 392 16.78 10.11 6.51
N HIS A 393 16.65 10.72 5.33
CA HIS A 393 17.66 11.60 4.73
C HIS A 393 17.64 13.06 5.28
N ALA A 394 17.06 13.33 6.45
CA ALA A 394 16.99 14.71 6.95
C ALA A 394 18.39 15.36 7.14
N ASP A 395 19.42 14.59 7.50
CA ASP A 395 20.78 15.13 7.67
C ASP A 395 21.42 15.51 6.33
N ILE A 396 21.27 14.72 5.27
CA ILE A 396 21.89 15.07 3.98
C ILE A 396 21.20 16.30 3.36
N GLU A 397 19.89 16.47 3.56
CA GLU A 397 19.17 17.69 3.18
C GLU A 397 19.67 18.91 3.96
N TYR A 398 20.00 18.72 5.24
CA TYR A 398 20.61 19.77 6.06
C TYR A 398 22.02 20.13 5.59
N GLU A 399 22.85 19.14 5.27
CA GLU A 399 24.18 19.35 4.71
C GLU A 399 24.13 20.13 3.39
N TRP A 400 23.24 19.75 2.47
CA TRP A 400 23.04 20.47 1.22
C TRP A 400 22.61 21.92 1.45
N TYR A 401 21.76 22.17 2.46
CA TYR A 401 21.40 23.52 2.87
C TYR A 401 22.60 24.31 3.39
N LEU A 402 23.42 23.73 4.28
CA LEU A 402 24.63 24.37 4.82
C LEU A 402 25.64 24.72 3.71
N HIS A 403 25.75 23.86 2.70
CA HIS A 403 26.62 24.06 1.53
C HIS A 403 25.99 24.92 0.43
N LYS A 404 24.72 25.35 0.59
CA LYS A 404 23.98 26.17 -0.39
C LYS A 404 23.96 25.55 -1.79
N SER A 405 23.75 24.24 -1.88
CA SER A 405 23.80 23.52 -3.16
C SER A 405 22.58 23.76 -4.06
N GLY A 406 21.58 24.50 -3.60
CA GLY A 406 20.35 24.74 -4.34
C GLY A 406 19.60 23.42 -4.57
N HIS A 407 19.44 23.02 -5.84
CA HIS A 407 18.82 21.74 -6.21
C HIS A 407 19.86 20.66 -6.56
N GLU A 408 21.15 20.96 -6.43
CA GLU A 408 22.22 20.01 -6.74
C GLU A 408 22.47 19.08 -5.56
N ARG A 409 22.56 17.79 -5.89
CA ARG A 409 22.91 16.72 -4.96
C ARG A 409 24.43 16.55 -4.95
N ILE A 410 25.10 17.27 -4.07
CA ILE A 410 26.56 17.17 -3.91
C ILE A 410 26.93 16.02 -2.96
N ASN A 411 28.08 15.39 -3.21
CA ASN A 411 28.64 14.41 -2.28
C ASN A 411 29.19 15.12 -1.04
N ILE A 412 28.83 14.63 0.15
CA ILE A 412 29.31 15.18 1.42
C ILE A 412 30.45 14.27 1.92
N PRO A 413 31.70 14.77 2.01
CA PRO A 413 32.82 13.97 2.44
C PRO A 413 32.59 13.30 3.79
N GLY A 414 32.88 12.00 3.85
CA GLY A 414 32.70 11.25 5.06
C GLY A 414 31.24 10.89 5.37
N LYS A 415 30.28 11.07 4.46
CA LYS A 415 28.91 10.56 4.63
C LYS A 415 28.49 9.74 3.42
N PHE A 416 27.70 8.69 3.65
CA PHE A 416 27.12 7.90 2.56
C PHE A 416 25.81 8.52 2.07
N CYS A 417 25.73 8.80 0.77
CA CYS A 417 24.48 9.14 0.12
C CYS A 417 24.40 8.43 -1.24
N ASN A 418 23.45 7.48 -1.37
CA ASN A 418 23.24 6.75 -2.61
C ASN A 418 22.82 7.67 -3.77
N GLU A 419 22.19 8.80 -3.45
CA GLU A 419 21.75 9.80 -4.43
C GLU A 419 22.89 10.73 -4.93
N CYS A 420 24.10 10.61 -4.35
CA CYS A 420 25.27 11.46 -4.65
C CYS A 420 26.53 10.66 -5.02
N GLY A 421 26.38 9.47 -5.59
CA GLY A 421 27.51 8.63 -5.98
C GLY A 421 28.21 7.93 -4.80
N GLY A 422 27.49 7.71 -3.70
CA GLY A 422 27.93 6.84 -2.60
C GLY A 422 28.85 7.51 -1.57
N TYR A 423 29.72 6.70 -0.95
CA TYR A 423 30.66 7.16 0.06
C TYR A 423 31.95 7.70 -0.57
N LYS A 424 32.39 8.89 -0.17
CA LYS A 424 33.71 9.44 -0.52
C LYS A 424 34.32 10.19 0.66
N GLY A 425 35.65 10.20 0.75
CA GLY A 425 36.40 10.96 1.75
C GLY A 425 36.55 10.28 3.10
N GLU A 426 37.12 11.01 4.05
CA GLU A 426 37.31 10.58 5.44
C GLU A 426 36.41 11.38 6.38
N PHE A 427 36.16 10.83 7.58
CA PHE A 427 35.40 11.50 8.62
C PHE A 427 36.09 11.27 9.95
N HIS A 428 36.34 12.37 10.67
CA HIS A 428 36.94 12.36 12.00
C HIS A 428 36.18 13.34 12.87
N ASP A 429 35.45 12.83 13.86
CA ASP A 429 34.68 13.63 14.82
C ASP A 429 34.67 12.90 16.17
N ASP A 430 35.45 13.40 17.13
CA ASP A 430 35.57 12.83 18.48
C ASP A 430 34.24 12.88 19.25
N ARG A 431 33.39 13.87 18.97
CA ARG A 431 32.06 13.96 19.60
C ARG A 431 31.19 12.82 19.07
N TYR A 432 31.18 12.60 17.76
CA TYR A 432 30.46 11.49 17.15
C TYR A 432 30.91 10.13 17.71
N GLU A 433 32.21 9.87 17.76
CA GLU A 433 32.74 8.58 18.24
C GLU A 433 32.40 8.30 19.72
N LYS A 434 32.40 9.32 20.58
CA LYS A 434 32.00 9.18 21.99
C LYS A 434 30.51 8.92 22.20
N GLN A 435 29.67 9.20 21.20
CA GLN A 435 28.23 8.95 21.28
C GLN A 435 27.87 7.49 20.95
N ILE A 436 28.79 6.70 20.40
CA ILE A 436 28.52 5.34 19.95
C ILE A 436 28.49 4.39 21.14
N VAL A 437 27.33 3.78 21.37
CA VAL A 437 27.11 2.81 22.46
C VAL A 437 27.12 1.36 21.97
N ALA A 438 26.80 1.13 20.70
CA ALA A 438 26.85 -0.20 20.09
C ALA A 438 27.14 -0.11 18.58
N ARG A 439 27.81 -1.15 18.05
CA ARG A 439 28.01 -1.36 16.61
C ARG A 439 27.55 -2.79 16.30
N ILE A 440 26.59 -2.93 15.40
CA ILE A 440 26.01 -4.21 14.97
C ILE A 440 26.49 -4.50 13.55
N THR A 441 27.15 -5.64 13.38
CA THR A 441 27.66 -6.08 12.08
C THR A 441 27.00 -7.38 11.64
N HIS A 442 27.15 -7.72 10.35
CA HIS A 442 26.63 -8.97 9.79
C HIS A 442 27.24 -10.23 10.45
N ASP A 443 28.44 -10.13 11.04
CA ASP A 443 29.27 -11.27 11.45
C ASP A 443 29.20 -11.66 12.94
N ASP A 444 28.38 -10.98 13.75
CA ASP A 444 28.40 -11.10 15.22
C ASP A 444 27.93 -12.46 15.81
N ASP A 445 27.64 -13.48 14.99
CA ASP A 445 27.24 -14.82 15.47
C ASP A 445 28.40 -15.78 15.78
N SER A 446 29.66 -15.34 15.65
CA SER A 446 30.82 -16.23 15.80
C SER A 446 31.51 -16.23 17.18
N ASN A 447 31.18 -15.30 18.08
CA ASN A 447 31.95 -15.13 19.33
C ASN A 447 31.56 -16.02 20.52
N ASN A 448 30.85 -17.13 20.29
CA ASN A 448 30.65 -18.17 21.32
C ASN A 448 31.25 -19.54 20.96
N LYS A 449 32.37 -19.56 20.23
CA LYS A 449 33.27 -20.73 20.16
C LYS A 449 34.74 -20.33 20.34
N LYS A 450 35.29 -20.80 21.46
CA LYS A 450 36.68 -20.68 21.92
C LYS A 450 37.76 -20.70 20.82
N GLY A 451 38.61 -19.67 20.85
CA GLY A 451 40.07 -19.71 20.73
C GLY A 451 40.74 -20.58 19.67
N LYS A 452 41.40 -19.93 18.69
CA LYS A 452 42.83 -20.14 18.38
C LYS A 452 43.33 -19.11 17.36
N SER A 453 44.45 -18.49 17.73
CA SER A 453 45.47 -17.75 16.96
C SER A 453 45.33 -17.63 15.43
N GLY A 454 45.35 -16.37 14.97
CA GLY A 454 46.41 -15.86 14.08
C GLY A 454 46.24 -16.04 12.57
N LYS A 455 45.83 -14.97 11.89
CA LYS A 455 46.64 -14.26 10.86
C LYS A 455 45.88 -13.04 10.35
N LYS A 456 46.57 -11.90 10.31
CA LYS A 456 46.14 -10.70 9.58
C LYS A 456 46.05 -11.04 8.09
N GLU A 457 44.86 -10.98 7.52
CA GLU A 457 44.69 -10.78 6.08
C GLU A 457 43.97 -9.45 5.86
N LYS A 458 44.70 -8.54 5.20
CA LYS A 458 44.13 -7.37 4.56
C LYS A 458 43.16 -7.87 3.48
N ARG A 459 41.85 -7.73 3.69
CA ARG A 459 40.89 -7.76 2.58
C ARG A 459 40.70 -6.34 2.09
N GLY A 460 41.13 -6.12 0.85
CA GLY A 460 40.92 -4.88 0.12
C GLY A 460 39.44 -4.57 0.04
N LEU A 461 39.12 -3.29 0.25
CA LEU A 461 37.87 -2.69 -0.17
C LEU A 461 37.77 -2.92 -1.68
N LEU A 462 36.80 -3.74 -2.10
CA LEU A 462 36.43 -3.87 -3.50
C LEU A 462 35.87 -2.53 -3.95
N GLU A 463 36.61 -1.88 -4.86
CA GLU A 463 36.10 -0.85 -5.75
C GLU A 463 35.10 -1.50 -6.72
N ASP A 464 33.85 -1.64 -6.29
CA ASP A 464 32.75 -1.88 -7.22
C ASP A 464 32.07 -0.54 -7.52
N SER A 465 32.65 0.17 -8.48
CA SER A 465 31.97 1.21 -9.23
C SER A 465 30.95 0.55 -10.16
N GLU A 466 29.74 0.28 -9.66
CA GLU A 466 28.58 0.04 -10.52
C GLU A 466 27.78 1.34 -10.66
N GLU A 467 27.80 1.89 -11.88
CA GLU A 467 26.86 2.88 -12.38
C GLU A 467 25.42 2.36 -12.17
N TYR A 468 24.72 2.92 -11.19
CA TYR A 468 23.28 2.74 -11.08
C TYR A 468 22.60 3.71 -12.03
N ASP A 469 22.51 3.30 -13.29
CA ASP A 469 21.67 3.96 -14.28
C ASP A 469 20.23 4.02 -13.78
N TYR A 470 19.72 5.25 -13.78
CA TYR A 470 18.31 5.57 -13.65
C TYR A 470 17.56 4.79 -14.74
N ILE A 471 16.92 3.66 -14.39
CA ILE A 471 16.01 2.96 -15.31
C ILE A 471 14.77 3.82 -15.44
N PHE A 472 14.85 4.85 -16.28
CA PHE A 472 13.81 5.39 -17.16
C PHE A 472 14.45 6.45 -18.07
N SER A 473 15.31 6.00 -18.98
CA SER A 473 15.65 6.73 -20.20
C SER A 473 14.96 6.08 -21.40
N LYS A 474 13.71 6.48 -21.64
CA LYS A 474 13.09 6.83 -22.94
C LYS A 474 11.58 6.89 -22.81
#